data_AF-A0A8T4UM59-F1
#
_entry.id   AF-A0A8T4UM59-F1
#
_cell.length_a   1.000
_cell.length_b   1.000
_cell.length_c   1.000
_cell.angle_alpha   90.00
_cell.angle_beta   90.00
_cell.angle_gamma   90.00
#
_symmetry.space_group_name_H-M   'P 1'
#
loop_
_entity.id
_entity.type
_entity.pdbx_description
1 polymer ?
#
loop_
_entity_poly.entity_id
_entity_poly.type
_entity_poly.pdbx_seq_one_letter_code
_entity_poly.pdbx_strand_id
1 'polypeptide(L)'
;MEESSKEEAIVKERLNNIGYFFKDNKKLLIIFILGLILIFGLYIRTRNLDLLVDSTTGKYIPADPDAFAFMRYTKYIADHGSLMDIDNMRYYPWGYNNMIEFSLLSYMIAYSYKFLHVFIPSITVELVDVTYPAFAFVLSMIFFFLFVRKILGWKVAMISTFFVTVMPGYLFRTMTGVSDKEAMALVFLFLALCLYAYSIQEKKFLKSLGFALGAGIATAIMGLIWGGVSFLLLSIDIVCGILVS
;
A
#
# COMPACT_ATOMS: atom_id res chain seq x y z
N MET A 1 6.59 -50.15 -23.34
CA MET A 1 5.25 -49.56 -23.54
C MET A 1 4.40 -49.56 -22.28
N GLU A 2 4.51 -50.57 -21.40
CA GLU A 2 3.68 -50.71 -20.20
C GLU A 2 4.07 -49.79 -19.01
N GLU A 3 5.34 -49.38 -18.91
CA GLU A 3 5.80 -48.40 -17.91
C GLU A 3 5.31 -46.98 -18.20
N SER A 4 5.32 -46.57 -19.48
CA SER A 4 4.84 -45.25 -19.93
C SER A 4 3.36 -45.03 -19.59
N SER A 5 2.52 -46.06 -19.70
CA SER A 5 1.08 -45.93 -19.38
C SER A 5 0.81 -45.86 -17.88
N LYS A 6 1.67 -46.45 -17.04
CA LYS A 6 1.58 -46.36 -15.57
C LYS A 6 2.01 -44.98 -15.08
N GLU A 7 3.08 -44.41 -15.64
CA GLU A 7 3.50 -43.04 -15.33
C GLU A 7 2.42 -42.02 -15.72
N GLU A 8 1.82 -42.15 -16.90
CA GLU A 8 0.72 -41.28 -17.33
C GLU A 8 -0.49 -41.37 -16.40
N ALA A 9 -0.84 -42.57 -15.91
CA ALA A 9 -1.93 -42.77 -14.96
C ALA A 9 -1.64 -42.10 -13.59
N ILE A 10 -0.41 -42.24 -13.08
CA ILE A 10 0.04 -41.62 -11.82
C ILE A 10 0.02 -40.07 -11.94
N VAL A 11 0.48 -39.53 -13.07
CA VAL A 11 0.44 -38.09 -13.32
C VAL A 11 -1.00 -37.59 -13.37
N LYS A 12 -1.91 -38.31 -14.04
CA LYS A 12 -3.34 -37.95 -14.12
C LYS A 12 -4.02 -38.00 -12.76
N GLU A 13 -3.70 -39.01 -11.94
CA GLU A 13 -4.21 -39.14 -10.58
C GLU A 13 -3.71 -37.98 -9.69
N ARG A 14 -2.43 -37.63 -9.77
CA ARG A 14 -1.86 -36.47 -9.06
C ARG A 14 -2.50 -35.16 -9.49
N LEU A 15 -2.69 -34.94 -10.79
CA LEU A 15 -3.37 -33.75 -11.32
C LEU A 15 -4.82 -33.66 -10.84
N ASN A 16 -5.53 -34.79 -10.80
CA ASN A 16 -6.89 -34.85 -10.27
C ASN A 16 -6.92 -34.57 -8.76
N ASN A 17 -6.02 -35.16 -7.98
CA ASN A 17 -5.92 -34.92 -6.54
C ASN A 17 -5.60 -33.46 -6.22
N ILE A 18 -4.72 -32.83 -7.00
CA ILE A 18 -4.44 -31.40 -6.94
C ILE A 18 -5.71 -30.59 -7.27
N GLY A 19 -6.45 -30.98 -8.32
CA GLY A 19 -7.72 -30.36 -8.70
C GLY A 19 -8.79 -30.44 -7.61
N TYR A 20 -8.94 -31.60 -6.95
CA TYR A 20 -9.87 -31.80 -5.83
C TYR A 20 -9.47 -30.96 -4.61
N PHE A 21 -8.18 -30.94 -4.25
CA PHE A 21 -7.66 -30.11 -3.16
C PHE A 21 -7.95 -28.62 -3.37
N PHE A 22 -7.82 -28.11 -4.60
CA PHE A 22 -8.13 -26.72 -4.93
C PHE A 22 -9.62 -26.41 -4.93
N LYS A 23 -10.46 -27.40 -5.23
CA LYS A 23 -11.92 -27.27 -5.17
C LYS A 23 -12.41 -27.15 -3.73
N ASP A 24 -11.85 -27.97 -2.83
CA ASP A 24 -12.22 -27.98 -1.41
C ASP A 24 -11.63 -26.79 -0.65
N ASN A 25 -10.45 -26.30 -1.04
CA ASN A 25 -9.74 -25.19 -0.39
C ASN A 25 -9.74 -23.89 -1.20
N LYS A 26 -10.86 -23.56 -1.85
CA LYS A 26 -11.00 -22.35 -2.69
C LYS A 26 -10.50 -21.05 -2.02
N LYS A 27 -10.73 -20.88 -0.72
CA LYS A 27 -10.25 -19.70 0.02
C LYS A 27 -8.72 -19.65 0.10
N LEU A 28 -8.10 -20.81 0.37
CA LEU A 28 -6.64 -20.93 0.44
C LEU A 28 -6.02 -20.66 -0.93
N LEU A 29 -6.63 -21.19 -2.00
CA LEU A 29 -6.19 -20.90 -3.37
C LEU A 29 -6.23 -19.41 -3.68
N ILE A 30 -7.30 -18.71 -3.31
CA ILE A 30 -7.42 -17.26 -3.50
C ILE A 30 -6.30 -16.52 -2.76
N ILE A 31 -6.06 -16.87 -1.49
CA ILE A 31 -5.00 -16.25 -0.69
C ILE A 31 -3.62 -16.55 -1.29
N PHE A 32 -3.40 -17.78 -1.76
CA PHE A 32 -2.15 -18.20 -2.37
C PHE A 32 -1.86 -17.40 -3.66
N ILE A 33 -2.82 -17.32 -4.58
CA ILE A 33 -2.67 -16.55 -5.83
C ILE A 33 -2.47 -15.07 -5.52
N LEU A 34 -3.25 -14.50 -4.59
CA LEU A 34 -3.05 -13.11 -4.16
C LEU A 34 -1.64 -12.91 -3.61
N GLY A 35 -1.16 -13.82 -2.77
CA GLY A 35 0.20 -13.80 -2.24
C GLY A 35 1.26 -13.79 -3.35
N LEU A 36 1.09 -14.62 -4.39
CA LEU A 36 1.99 -14.61 -5.55
C LEU A 36 1.98 -13.27 -6.29
N ILE A 37 0.81 -12.65 -6.49
CA ILE A 37 0.70 -11.34 -7.14
C ILE A 37 1.41 -10.27 -6.29
N LEU A 38 1.20 -10.28 -4.97
CA LEU A 38 1.83 -9.32 -4.06
C LEU A 38 3.35 -9.48 -3.99
N ILE A 39 3.85 -10.72 -3.92
CA ILE A 39 5.28 -11.02 -3.95
C ILE A 39 5.90 -10.58 -5.27
N PHE A 40 5.24 -10.87 -6.40
CA PHE A 40 5.69 -10.42 -7.71
C PHE A 40 5.70 -8.89 -7.83
N GLY A 41 4.66 -8.22 -7.34
CA GLY A 41 4.58 -6.76 -7.31
C GLY A 41 5.64 -6.11 -6.42
N LEU A 42 5.96 -6.72 -5.27
CA LEU A 42 7.04 -6.31 -4.39
C LEU A 42 8.40 -6.52 -5.05
N TYR A 43 8.60 -7.68 -5.69
CA TYR A 43 9.83 -8.00 -6.43
C TYR A 43 10.15 -6.97 -7.51
N ILE A 44 9.14 -6.54 -8.30
CA ILE A 44 9.33 -5.49 -9.31
C ILE A 44 9.76 -4.17 -8.66
N ARG A 45 9.12 -3.78 -7.55
CA ARG A 45 9.32 -2.47 -6.90
C ARG A 45 10.66 -2.34 -6.18
N THR A 46 11.28 -3.45 -5.79
CA THR A 46 12.58 -3.48 -5.11
C THR A 46 13.75 -3.70 -6.07
N ARG A 47 13.52 -3.86 -7.38
CA ARG A 47 14.59 -4.10 -8.38
C ARG A 47 15.62 -2.97 -8.46
N ASN A 48 15.24 -1.75 -8.12
CA ASN A 48 16.13 -0.60 -8.16
C ASN A 48 16.85 -0.35 -6.83
N LEU A 49 16.61 -1.14 -5.77
CA LEU A 49 17.12 -0.86 -4.43
C LEU A 49 18.65 -0.77 -4.38
N ASP A 50 19.35 -1.64 -5.12
CA ASP A 50 20.82 -1.63 -5.20
C ASP A 50 21.37 -0.35 -5.86
N LEU A 51 20.56 0.32 -6.69
CA LEU A 51 20.90 1.58 -7.35
C LEU A 51 20.68 2.79 -6.45
N LEU A 52 20.03 2.61 -5.30
CA LEU A 52 19.72 3.66 -4.34
C LEU A 52 20.78 3.80 -3.25
N VAL A 53 21.93 3.12 -3.40
CA VAL A 53 23.06 3.25 -2.48
C VAL A 53 23.99 4.33 -3.00
N ASP A 54 24.18 5.39 -2.22
CA ASP A 54 25.12 6.45 -2.54
C ASP A 54 26.56 5.92 -2.52
N SER A 55 27.24 6.04 -3.66
CA SER A 55 28.64 5.61 -3.83
C SER A 55 29.64 6.29 -2.88
N THR A 56 29.28 7.44 -2.32
CA THR A 56 30.16 8.26 -1.46
C THR A 56 29.95 7.92 0.01
N THR A 57 28.70 7.73 0.42
CA THR A 57 28.34 7.55 1.84
C THR A 57 27.98 6.11 2.20
N GLY A 58 27.69 5.26 1.21
CA GLY A 58 27.17 3.90 1.40
C GLY A 58 25.74 3.87 1.96
N LYS A 59 25.06 5.02 2.05
CA LYS A 59 23.69 5.12 2.60
C LYS A 59 22.65 5.05 1.50
N TYR A 60 21.44 4.62 1.88
CA TYR A 60 20.30 4.68 0.98
C TYR A 60 19.88 6.13 0.73
N ILE A 61 19.55 6.44 -0.53
CA ILE A 61 19.07 7.74 -0.98
C ILE A 61 17.75 7.59 -1.75
N PRO A 62 16.83 8.57 -1.64
CA PRO A 62 15.65 8.62 -2.48
C PRO A 62 15.99 8.80 -3.96
N ALA A 63 15.10 8.32 -4.82
CA ALA A 63 15.15 8.48 -6.27
C ALA A 63 14.38 9.71 -6.77
N ASP A 64 13.51 10.26 -5.92
CA ASP A 64 12.61 11.37 -6.25
C ASP A 64 12.97 12.64 -5.44
N PRO A 65 12.91 13.85 -6.03
CA PRO A 65 13.22 15.10 -5.34
C PRO A 65 12.33 15.38 -4.11
N ASP A 66 11.03 15.10 -4.20
CA ASP A 66 10.08 15.37 -3.11
C ASP A 66 10.32 14.39 -1.95
N ALA A 67 10.73 13.16 -2.28
CA ALA A 67 11.13 12.13 -1.33
C ALA A 67 12.33 12.53 -0.45
N PHE A 68 13.25 13.39 -0.93
CA PHE A 68 14.33 13.94 -0.10
C PHE A 68 13.80 14.80 1.06
N ALA A 69 12.72 15.55 0.85
CA ALA A 69 12.10 16.35 1.90
C ALA A 69 11.52 15.42 2.99
N PHE A 70 10.78 14.38 2.59
CA PHE A 70 10.25 13.38 3.51
C PHE A 70 11.34 12.68 4.30
N MET A 71 12.40 12.19 3.63
CA MET A 71 13.51 11.54 4.31
C MET A 71 14.15 12.47 5.36
N ARG A 72 14.35 13.75 5.04
CA ARG A 72 14.94 14.72 5.98
C ARG A 72 14.04 14.93 7.20
N TYR A 73 12.74 15.13 6.98
CA TYR A 73 11.77 15.34 8.05
C TYR A 73 11.60 14.10 8.92
N THR A 74 11.60 12.92 8.32
CA THR A 74 11.63 11.62 9.01
C THR A 74 12.87 11.50 9.91
N LYS A 75 14.07 11.82 9.41
CA LYS A 75 15.31 11.83 10.21
C LYS A 75 15.21 12.81 11.38
N TYR A 76 14.73 14.02 11.12
CA TYR A 76 14.56 15.04 12.16
C TYR A 76 13.63 14.55 13.29
N ILE A 77 12.49 13.94 12.94
CA ILE A 77 11.55 13.34 13.92
C ILE A 77 12.18 12.14 14.65
N ALA A 78 12.98 11.33 13.96
CA ALA A 78 13.69 10.21 14.57
C ALA A 78 14.63 10.70 15.69
N ASP A 79 15.37 11.77 15.43
CA ASP A 79 16.38 12.34 16.33
C ASP A 79 15.80 13.23 17.44
N HIS A 80 14.81 14.07 17.13
CA HIS A 80 14.28 15.10 18.04
C HIS A 80 12.93 14.73 18.67
N GLY A 81 12.25 13.72 18.12
CA GLY A 81 10.93 13.28 18.58
C GLY A 81 9.75 14.06 18.00
N SER A 82 9.97 15.23 17.40
CA SER A 82 8.94 16.02 16.72
C SER A 82 9.50 16.68 15.45
N LEU A 83 8.60 17.11 14.57
CA LEU A 83 8.96 17.93 13.41
C LEU A 83 9.29 19.37 13.86
N MET A 84 10.17 20.07 13.14
CA MET A 84 10.39 21.50 13.38
C MET A 84 9.20 22.34 12.94
N ASP A 85 8.99 23.49 13.56
CA ASP A 85 7.93 24.43 13.17
C ASP A 85 8.27 25.18 11.87
N ILE A 86 9.55 25.55 11.71
CA ILE A 86 10.06 26.29 10.55
C ILE A 86 11.33 25.62 10.04
N ASP A 87 11.35 25.31 8.75
CA ASP A 87 12.52 24.80 8.04
C ASP A 87 13.29 25.97 7.43
N ASN A 88 14.29 26.44 8.17
CA ASN A 88 15.16 27.53 7.76
C ASN A 88 16.11 27.18 6.60
N MET A 89 16.20 25.90 6.21
CA MET A 89 17.02 25.48 5.06
C MET A 89 16.25 25.58 3.73
N ARG A 90 14.94 25.87 3.77
CA ARG A 90 14.10 26.14 2.60
C ARG A 90 13.69 27.61 2.60
N TYR A 91 13.58 28.21 1.42
CA TYR A 91 13.11 29.60 1.24
C TYR A 91 13.87 30.64 2.09
N TYR A 92 15.21 30.60 2.04
CA TYR A 92 16.04 31.60 2.71
C TYR A 92 15.70 33.02 2.22
N PRO A 93 15.59 34.04 3.11
CA PRO A 93 15.85 34.01 4.55
C PRO A 93 14.64 33.68 5.45
N TRP A 94 13.46 33.44 4.88
CA TRP A 94 12.20 33.39 5.61
C TRP A 94 11.87 32.02 6.23
N GLY A 95 12.41 30.94 5.65
CA GLY A 95 12.07 29.58 6.07
C GLY A 95 10.77 29.06 5.44
N TYR A 96 10.57 27.75 5.46
CA TYR A 96 9.28 27.12 5.17
C TYR A 96 8.49 26.90 6.47
N ASN A 97 7.25 27.38 6.56
CA ASN A 97 6.42 27.29 7.77
C ASN A 97 5.19 26.38 7.63
N ASN A 98 4.90 25.86 6.42
CA ASN A 98 3.75 24.98 6.19
C ASN A 98 4.11 23.49 6.37
N MET A 99 4.56 23.14 7.57
CA MET A 99 5.01 21.79 7.92
C MET A 99 3.89 20.75 7.98
N ILE A 100 2.65 21.21 8.10
CA ILE A 100 1.46 20.35 8.15
C ILE A 100 1.41 19.40 6.95
N GLU A 101 1.80 19.89 5.78
CA GLU A 101 1.80 19.14 4.52
C GLU A 101 2.71 17.90 4.53
N PHE A 102 3.77 17.91 5.35
CA PHE A 102 4.73 16.81 5.45
C PHE A 102 4.57 15.99 6.73
N SER A 103 3.76 16.51 7.67
CA SER A 103 3.75 16.06 9.05
C SER A 103 3.37 14.59 9.19
N LEU A 104 2.15 14.21 8.79
CA LEU A 104 1.62 12.89 9.11
C LEU A 104 2.45 11.76 8.48
N LEU A 105 2.83 11.90 7.21
CA LEU A 105 3.61 10.89 6.52
C LEU A 105 5.01 10.72 7.15
N SER A 106 5.71 11.82 7.42
CA SER A 106 7.03 11.76 8.07
C SER A 106 6.96 11.15 9.47
N TYR A 107 5.91 11.43 10.25
CA TYR A 107 5.68 10.74 11.52
C TYR A 107 5.43 9.25 11.33
N MET A 108 4.59 8.86 10.37
CA MET A 108 4.32 7.44 10.08
C MET A 108 5.61 6.68 9.74
N ILE A 109 6.47 7.26 8.89
CA ILE A 109 7.75 6.62 8.51
C ILE A 109 8.70 6.58 9.71
N ALA A 110 8.83 7.67 10.48
CA ALA A 110 9.73 7.75 11.63
C ALA A 110 9.33 6.77 12.74
N TYR A 111 8.03 6.63 13.03
CA TYR A 111 7.55 5.64 13.99
C TYR A 111 7.66 4.21 13.46
N SER A 112 7.48 3.99 12.16
CA SER A 112 7.78 2.69 11.53
C SER A 112 9.24 2.32 11.72
N TYR A 113 10.16 3.27 11.54
CA TYR A 113 11.59 3.08 11.84
C TYR A 113 11.82 2.74 13.31
N LYS A 114 11.29 3.54 14.24
CA LYS A 114 11.46 3.30 15.69
C LYS A 114 10.95 1.92 16.09
N PHE A 115 9.81 1.51 15.54
CA PHE A 115 9.24 0.18 15.78
C PHE A 115 10.15 -0.93 15.23
N LEU A 116 10.61 -0.83 13.98
CA LEU A 116 11.47 -1.84 13.36
C LEU A 116 12.85 -1.92 14.03
N HIS A 117 13.40 -0.79 14.46
CA HIS A 117 14.71 -0.70 15.10
C HIS A 117 14.76 -1.43 16.46
N VAL A 118 13.62 -1.58 17.16
CA VAL A 118 13.53 -2.40 18.38
C VAL A 118 13.86 -3.87 18.09
N PHE A 119 13.47 -4.39 16.92
CA PHE A 119 13.68 -5.78 16.54
C PHE A 119 14.95 -5.98 15.70
N ILE A 120 15.32 -4.96 14.92
CA ILE A 120 16.45 -4.98 14.00
C ILE A 120 17.31 -3.76 14.26
N PRO A 121 18.25 -3.81 15.23
CA PRO A 121 19.07 -2.65 15.60
C PRO A 121 19.97 -2.13 14.47
N SER A 122 20.21 -2.94 13.43
CA SER A 122 20.99 -2.54 12.26
C SER A 122 20.18 -1.78 11.20
N ILE A 123 18.85 -1.68 11.34
CA ILE A 123 18.02 -0.97 10.37
C ILE A 123 18.27 0.53 10.47
N THR A 124 18.35 1.20 9.32
CA THR A 124 18.56 2.66 9.24
C THR A 124 17.26 3.38 8.85
N VAL A 125 17.15 4.66 9.23
CA VAL A 125 16.01 5.51 8.84
C VAL A 125 15.90 5.59 7.32
N GLU A 126 17.03 5.73 6.64
CA GLU A 126 17.11 5.82 5.17
C GLU A 126 16.54 4.58 4.49
N LEU A 127 16.85 3.38 5.00
CA LEU A 127 16.33 2.15 4.42
C LEU A 127 14.81 2.05 4.60
N VAL A 128 14.30 2.41 5.77
CA VAL A 128 12.85 2.40 6.04
C VAL A 128 12.12 3.39 5.14
N ASP A 129 12.65 4.61 5.01
CA ASP A 129 12.10 5.64 4.13
C ASP A 129 12.08 5.17 2.66
N VAL A 130 13.22 4.72 2.13
CA VAL A 130 13.33 4.30 0.73
C VAL A 130 12.45 3.09 0.40
N THR A 131 12.19 2.20 1.36
CA THR A 131 11.41 0.97 1.13
C THR A 131 9.93 1.10 1.47
N TYR A 132 9.51 2.10 2.24
CA TYR A 132 8.12 2.24 2.68
C TYR A 132 7.10 2.23 1.52
N PRO A 133 7.35 2.83 0.33
CA PRO A 133 6.35 2.85 -0.75
C PRO A 133 6.00 1.45 -1.24
N ALA A 134 6.98 0.54 -1.25
CA ALA A 134 6.79 -0.84 -1.65
C ALA A 134 5.95 -1.63 -0.62
N PHE A 135 6.11 -1.32 0.68
CA PHE A 135 5.25 -1.89 1.73
C PHE A 135 3.83 -1.31 1.68
N ALA A 136 3.71 0.01 1.47
CA ALA A 136 2.43 0.67 1.29
C ALA A 136 1.65 0.07 0.11
N PHE A 137 2.33 -0.19 -1.02
CA PHE A 137 1.76 -0.90 -2.16
C PHE A 137 1.12 -2.24 -1.79
N VAL A 138 1.82 -3.08 -1.02
CA VAL A 138 1.28 -4.40 -0.63
C VAL A 138 -0.02 -4.22 0.15
N LEU A 139 -0.04 -3.28 1.09
CA LEU A 139 -1.22 -3.00 1.90
C LEU A 139 -2.36 -2.40 1.05
N SER A 140 -2.05 -1.48 0.14
CA SER A 140 -3.00 -0.93 -0.83
C SER A 140 -3.65 -2.03 -1.67
N MET A 141 -2.87 -2.99 -2.17
CA MET A 141 -3.39 -4.09 -3.01
C MET A 141 -4.26 -5.07 -2.25
N ILE A 142 -4.00 -5.28 -0.96
CA ILE A 142 -4.89 -6.06 -0.09
C ILE A 142 -6.26 -5.36 -0.01
N PHE A 143 -6.30 -4.07 0.31
CA PHE A 143 -7.57 -3.35 0.40
C PHE A 143 -8.28 -3.20 -0.94
N PHE A 144 -7.53 -2.98 -2.02
CA PHE A 144 -8.06 -2.96 -3.37
C PHE A 144 -8.71 -4.29 -3.75
N PHE A 145 -8.03 -5.41 -3.50
CA PHE A 145 -8.58 -6.74 -3.74
C PHE A 145 -9.87 -6.96 -2.94
N LEU A 146 -9.90 -6.60 -1.66
CA LEU A 146 -11.09 -6.73 -0.81
C LEU A 146 -12.26 -5.87 -1.32
N PHE A 147 -11.98 -4.64 -1.73
CA PHE A 147 -12.96 -3.73 -2.32
C PHE A 147 -13.56 -4.30 -3.61
N VAL A 148 -12.73 -4.65 -4.59
CA VAL A 148 -13.24 -5.18 -5.87
C VAL A 148 -13.94 -6.52 -5.66
N ARG A 149 -13.43 -7.37 -4.77
CA ARG A 149 -14.07 -8.65 -4.43
C ARG A 149 -15.46 -8.43 -3.85
N LYS A 150 -15.66 -7.39 -3.05
CA LYS A 150 -16.94 -7.06 -2.42
C LYS A 150 -17.99 -6.61 -3.44
N ILE A 151 -17.58 -5.96 -4.53
CA ILE A 151 -18.50 -5.42 -5.55
C ILE A 151 -18.69 -6.40 -6.72
N LEU A 152 -17.61 -6.94 -7.27
CA LEU A 152 -17.60 -7.69 -8.55
C LEU A 152 -17.22 -9.18 -8.38
N GLY A 153 -16.95 -9.62 -7.16
CA GLY A 153 -16.55 -10.98 -6.86
C GLY A 153 -15.05 -11.26 -7.05
N TRP A 154 -14.61 -12.41 -6.54
CA TRP A 154 -13.18 -12.73 -6.38
C TRP A 154 -12.40 -12.91 -7.69
N LYS A 155 -13.06 -13.37 -8.77
CA LYS A 155 -12.40 -13.58 -10.07
C LYS A 155 -11.97 -12.26 -10.69
N VAL A 156 -12.90 -11.30 -10.74
CA VAL A 156 -12.64 -9.94 -11.25
C VAL A 156 -11.62 -9.25 -10.37
N ALA A 157 -11.75 -9.36 -9.05
CA ALA A 157 -10.78 -8.81 -8.11
C ALA A 157 -9.35 -9.30 -8.37
N MET A 158 -9.16 -10.60 -8.60
CA MET A 158 -7.84 -11.16 -8.86
C MET A 158 -7.20 -10.58 -10.13
N ILE A 159 -7.99 -10.53 -11.21
CA ILE A 159 -7.56 -10.00 -12.51
C ILE A 159 -7.24 -8.51 -12.37
N SER A 160 -8.13 -7.72 -11.75
CA SER A 160 -7.93 -6.29 -11.53
C SER A 160 -6.68 -6.02 -10.67
N THR A 161 -6.47 -6.77 -9.58
CA THR A 161 -5.30 -6.59 -8.71
C THR A 161 -4.00 -6.90 -9.46
N PHE A 162 -3.99 -7.91 -10.32
CA PHE A 162 -2.83 -8.20 -11.17
C PHE A 162 -2.53 -7.05 -12.13
N PHE A 163 -3.54 -6.53 -12.85
CA PHE A 163 -3.34 -5.41 -13.77
C PHE A 163 -2.85 -4.14 -13.07
N VAL A 164 -3.44 -3.78 -11.93
CA VAL A 164 -2.99 -2.61 -11.15
C VAL A 164 -1.55 -2.81 -10.65
N THR A 165 -1.19 -4.02 -10.22
CA THR A 165 0.15 -4.35 -9.71
C THR A 165 1.27 -4.04 -10.72
N VAL A 166 1.02 -4.30 -12.01
CA VAL A 166 2.00 -4.13 -13.09
C VAL A 166 1.81 -2.84 -13.89
N MET A 167 0.81 -2.00 -13.54
CA MET A 167 0.51 -0.79 -14.28
C MET A 167 1.63 0.25 -14.10
N PRO A 168 2.26 0.74 -15.19
CA PRO A 168 3.39 1.67 -15.09
C PRO A 168 3.11 2.93 -14.28
N GLY A 169 1.91 3.52 -14.43
CA GLY A 169 1.52 4.72 -13.70
C GLY A 169 1.47 4.52 -12.18
N TYR A 170 1.07 3.32 -11.72
CA TYR A 170 1.05 3.01 -10.29
C TYR A 170 2.42 2.54 -9.79
N LEU A 171 3.16 1.80 -10.62
CA LEU A 171 4.55 1.39 -10.33
C LEU A 171 5.44 2.58 -10.02
N PHE A 172 5.45 3.60 -10.88
CA PHE A 172 6.34 4.76 -10.73
C PHE A 172 6.15 5.48 -9.38
N ARG A 173 4.91 5.53 -8.86
CA ARG A 173 4.57 6.18 -7.60
C ARG A 173 4.67 5.28 -6.36
N THR A 174 5.06 4.02 -6.53
CA THR A 174 5.15 3.04 -5.43
C THR A 174 6.44 2.20 -5.46
N MET A 175 7.40 2.57 -6.30
CA MET A 175 8.72 1.96 -6.33
C MET A 175 9.57 2.37 -5.13
N THR A 176 10.56 1.54 -4.79
CA THR A 176 11.54 1.94 -3.77
C THR A 176 12.27 3.22 -4.20
N GLY A 177 12.51 4.12 -3.26
CA GLY A 177 13.13 5.43 -3.48
C GLY A 177 12.16 6.55 -3.81
N VAL A 178 10.87 6.25 -4.07
CA VAL A 178 9.84 7.25 -4.33
C VAL A 178 8.99 7.42 -3.06
N SER A 179 9.62 7.88 -1.98
CA SER A 179 9.00 8.05 -0.66
C SER A 179 8.08 9.29 -0.57
N ASP A 180 7.07 9.34 -1.45
CA ASP A 180 6.13 10.46 -1.58
C ASP A 180 4.68 10.06 -1.20
N LYS A 181 3.83 11.05 -0.94
CA LYS A 181 2.50 10.94 -0.31
C LYS A 181 1.59 9.92 -0.95
N GLU A 182 1.66 9.72 -2.27
CA GLU A 182 0.71 8.91 -3.03
C GLU A 182 0.71 7.45 -2.58
N ALA A 183 1.87 6.87 -2.26
CA ALA A 183 1.98 5.46 -1.91
C ALA A 183 1.14 5.14 -0.67
N MET A 184 1.27 5.95 0.39
CA MET A 184 0.48 5.79 1.61
C MET A 184 -0.96 6.28 1.44
N ALA A 185 -1.19 7.36 0.69
CA ALA A 185 -2.54 7.85 0.42
C ALA A 185 -3.41 6.80 -0.27
N LEU A 186 -2.85 6.02 -1.20
CA LEU A 186 -3.56 4.96 -1.91
C LEU A 186 -3.94 3.78 -1.00
N VAL A 187 -3.20 3.53 0.09
CA VAL A 187 -3.63 2.60 1.15
C VAL A 187 -4.97 3.05 1.72
N PHE A 188 -5.03 4.30 2.17
CA PHE A 188 -6.22 4.85 2.83
C PHE A 188 -7.37 5.07 1.86
N LEU A 189 -7.09 5.41 0.60
CA LEU A 189 -8.09 5.46 -0.47
C LEU A 189 -8.81 4.11 -0.64
N PHE A 190 -8.05 3.03 -0.86
CA PHE A 190 -8.65 1.72 -1.05
C PHE A 190 -9.28 1.17 0.23
N LEU A 191 -8.73 1.49 1.40
CA LEU A 191 -9.35 1.17 2.68
C LEU A 191 -10.71 1.87 2.84
N ALA A 192 -10.78 3.18 2.56
CA ALA A 192 -12.01 3.95 2.65
C ALA A 192 -13.08 3.43 1.69
N LEU A 193 -12.71 3.18 0.43
CA LEU A 193 -13.62 2.59 -0.57
C LEU A 193 -14.08 1.17 -0.16
N CYS A 194 -13.17 0.35 0.36
CA CYS A 194 -13.49 -0.98 0.88
C CYS A 194 -14.52 -0.88 2.00
N LEU A 195 -14.22 -0.12 3.06
CA LEU A 195 -15.11 0.02 4.21
C LEU A 195 -16.46 0.63 3.82
N TYR A 196 -16.48 1.61 2.92
CA TYR A 196 -17.72 2.18 2.38
C TYR A 196 -18.57 1.12 1.65
N ALA A 197 -17.97 0.32 0.78
CA ALA A 197 -18.67 -0.77 0.09
C ALA A 197 -19.21 -1.85 1.05
N TYR A 198 -18.47 -2.12 2.14
CA TYR A 198 -18.95 -3.01 3.20
C TYR A 198 -20.10 -2.39 4.01
N SER A 199 -20.07 -1.09 4.27
CA SER A 199 -21.10 -0.36 4.99
C SER A 199 -22.45 -0.39 4.27
N ILE A 200 -22.48 -0.08 2.96
CA ILE A 200 -23.72 -0.04 2.16
C ILE A 200 -24.40 -1.41 2.06
N GLN A 201 -23.61 -2.47 1.94
CA GLN A 201 -24.15 -3.82 1.75
C GLN A 201 -24.48 -4.54 3.08
N GLU A 202 -24.16 -3.96 4.23
CA GLU A 202 -24.39 -4.58 5.53
C GLU A 202 -25.80 -4.29 6.04
N LYS A 203 -26.52 -5.36 6.43
CA LYS A 203 -27.92 -5.26 6.88
C LYS A 203 -28.03 -4.82 8.35
N LYS A 204 -27.00 -5.11 9.15
CA LYS A 204 -27.00 -4.79 10.57
C LYS A 204 -26.53 -3.36 10.79
N PHE A 205 -27.43 -2.50 11.28
CA PHE A 205 -27.16 -1.07 11.50
C PHE A 205 -25.84 -0.80 12.23
N LEU A 206 -25.60 -1.42 13.40
CA LEU A 206 -24.37 -1.19 14.17
C LEU A 206 -23.09 -1.57 13.42
N LYS A 207 -23.13 -2.63 12.60
CA LYS A 207 -21.98 -3.03 11.78
C LYS A 207 -21.78 -2.09 10.60
N SER A 208 -22.87 -1.71 9.94
CA SER A 208 -22.86 -0.74 8.85
C SER A 208 -22.30 0.61 9.31
N LEU A 209 -22.72 1.08 10.49
CA LEU A 209 -22.21 2.30 11.13
C LEU A 209 -20.72 2.18 11.47
N GLY A 210 -20.29 1.04 12.02
CA GLY A 210 -18.87 0.80 12.29
C GLY A 210 -18.00 0.89 11.03
N PHE A 211 -18.47 0.30 9.91
CA PHE A 211 -17.78 0.42 8.62
C PHE A 211 -17.82 1.86 8.06
N ALA A 212 -18.93 2.58 8.22
CA ALA A 212 -19.05 3.97 7.77
C ALA A 212 -18.08 4.90 8.54
N LEU A 213 -18.02 4.77 9.87
CA LEU A 213 -17.09 5.52 10.70
C LEU A 213 -15.64 5.17 10.35
N GLY A 214 -15.33 3.89 10.14
CA GLY A 214 -14.01 3.46 9.69
C GLY A 214 -13.65 4.04 8.32
N ALA A 215 -14.59 4.10 7.38
CA ALA A 215 -14.38 4.72 6.08
C ALA A 215 -14.10 6.23 6.22
N GLY A 216 -14.86 6.94 7.06
CA GLY A 216 -14.65 8.36 7.34
C GLY A 216 -13.29 8.65 7.98
N ILE A 217 -12.85 7.83 8.94
CA ILE A 217 -11.52 7.94 9.55
C ILE A 217 -10.41 7.69 8.50
N ALA A 218 -10.55 6.65 7.68
CA ALA A 218 -9.59 6.39 6.60
C ALA A 218 -9.51 7.56 5.60
N THR A 219 -10.65 8.15 5.22
CA THR A 219 -10.71 9.35 4.38
C THR A 219 -10.03 10.56 5.04
N ALA A 220 -10.26 10.79 6.34
CA ALA A 220 -9.63 11.88 7.08
C ALA A 220 -8.10 11.71 7.13
N ILE A 221 -7.62 10.49 7.41
CA ILE A 221 -6.19 10.17 7.38
C ILE A 221 -5.61 10.38 5.98
N MET A 222 -6.30 9.95 4.92
CA MET A 222 -5.91 10.23 3.54
C MET A 222 -5.76 11.74 3.30
N GLY A 223 -6.70 12.56 3.75
CA GLY A 223 -6.67 14.02 3.59
C GLY A 223 -5.53 14.71 4.35
N LEU A 224 -5.08 14.14 5.46
CA LEU A 224 -3.90 14.60 6.18
C LEU A 224 -2.57 14.21 5.49
N ILE A 225 -2.61 13.23 4.58
CA ILE A 225 -1.43 12.78 3.80
C ILE A 225 -1.39 13.44 2.43
N TRP A 226 -2.53 13.50 1.72
CA TRP A 226 -2.58 13.87 0.31
C TRP A 226 -3.87 14.63 -0.06
N GLY A 227 -3.70 15.71 -0.81
CA GLY A 227 -4.80 16.58 -1.26
C GLY A 227 -5.81 15.91 -2.22
N GLY A 228 -5.50 14.72 -2.75
CA GLY A 228 -6.43 13.94 -3.57
C GLY A 228 -7.66 13.43 -2.79
N VAL A 229 -7.78 13.70 -1.49
CA VAL A 229 -8.99 13.42 -0.71
C VAL A 229 -10.25 14.08 -1.30
N SER A 230 -10.11 15.25 -1.93
CA SER A 230 -11.24 15.92 -2.59
C SER A 230 -11.88 15.06 -3.67
N PHE A 231 -11.07 14.28 -4.41
CA PHE A 231 -11.58 13.35 -5.41
C PHE A 231 -12.41 12.23 -4.78
N LEU A 232 -11.96 11.69 -3.64
CA LEU A 232 -12.69 10.63 -2.92
C LEU A 232 -14.04 11.14 -2.40
N LEU A 233 -14.05 12.33 -1.78
CA LEU A 233 -15.28 12.94 -1.26
C LEU A 233 -16.30 13.17 -2.38
N LEU A 234 -15.88 13.83 -3.46
CA LEU A 234 -16.76 14.08 -4.62
C LEU A 234 -17.31 12.79 -5.23
N SER A 235 -16.48 11.74 -5.32
CA SER A 235 -16.91 10.45 -5.85
C SER A 235 -17.98 9.79 -4.98
N ILE A 236 -17.80 9.82 -3.65
CA ILE A 236 -18.77 9.27 -2.70
C ILE A 236 -20.06 10.09 -2.71
N ASP A 237 -19.96 11.41 -2.73
CA ASP A 237 -21.12 12.32 -2.72
C ASP A 237 -22.01 12.10 -3.94
N ILE A 238 -21.42 11.94 -5.13
CA ILE A 238 -22.17 11.62 -6.36
C ILE A 238 -22.91 10.28 -6.23
N VAL A 239 -22.24 9.24 -5.72
CA VAL A 239 -22.85 7.91 -5.54
C VAL A 239 -24.01 7.99 -4.54
N CYS A 240 -23.82 8.67 -3.41
CA CYS A 240 -24.88 8.88 -2.42
C CYS A 240 -26.04 9.68 -3.02
N GLY A 241 -25.77 10.74 -3.78
CA GLY A 241 -26.80 11.53 -4.45
C GLY A 241 -27.65 10.68 -5.40
N ILE A 242 -27.03 9.81 -6.19
CA ILE A 242 -27.73 8.88 -7.09
C ILE A 242 -28.55 7.85 -6.32
N LEU A 243 -28.06 7.35 -5.17
CA LEU A 243 -28.77 6.33 -4.39
C LEU A 243 -29.97 6.87 -3.60
N VAL A 244 -29.97 8.18 -3.31
CA VAL A 244 -31.05 8.86 -2.56
C VAL A 244 -32.10 9.47 -3.49
N SER A 245 -31.78 9.65 -4.78
CA SER A 245 -32.69 10.12 -5.84
C SER A 245 -33.62 9.02 -6.32
#